data_AF-A0A218VSW5-F1
#
_entry.id   AF-A0A218VSW5-F1
#
_cell.length_a   1.000
_cell.length_b   1.000
_cell.length_c   1.000
_cell.angle_alpha   90.00
_cell.angle_beta   90.00
_cell.angle_gamma   90.00
#
_symmetry.space_group_name_H-M   'P 1'
#
loop_
_entity.id
_entity.type
_entity.pdbx_description
1 polymer ?
#
loop_
_entity_poly.entity_id
_entity_poly.type
_entity_poly.pdbx_seq_one_letter_code
_entity_poly.pdbx_strand_id
1 'polypeptide(L)'
;MNPFIRKSSSSSTTANPSPARLLPSNPYNRAQVRFWADYINKKIYDSGRKISFSSKGGEAQEAAKTKLIASLKVLERVLVTNPFFGGNSLCFLDIAYL
;
A
#
# COMPACT_ATOMS: atom_id res chain seq x y z
N MET A 1 42.18 0.58 -32.09
CA MET A 1 41.29 0.48 -33.26
C MET A 1 40.23 -0.57 -32.99
N ASN A 2 38.97 -0.15 -32.88
CA ASN A 2 37.85 -0.86 -33.52
C ASN A 2 36.70 0.16 -33.70
N PRO A 3 36.42 0.61 -34.93
CA PRO A 3 35.60 1.78 -35.21
C PRO A 3 34.21 1.35 -35.69
N PHE A 4 33.29 0.91 -34.82
CA PHE A 4 31.90 0.67 -35.27
C PHE A 4 30.88 0.62 -34.11
N ILE A 5 30.72 1.72 -33.38
CA ILE A 5 29.46 1.98 -32.67
C ILE A 5 28.79 3.16 -33.36
N ARG A 6 27.98 2.83 -34.35
CA ARG A 6 27.11 3.75 -35.07
C ARG A 6 26.02 4.21 -34.11
N LYS A 7 25.95 5.52 -33.84
CA LYS A 7 24.74 6.15 -33.31
C LYS A 7 23.56 5.79 -34.23
N SER A 8 22.49 5.23 -33.67
CA SER A 8 21.17 5.31 -34.28
C SER A 8 20.19 5.78 -33.22
N SER A 9 19.89 7.07 -33.29
CA SER A 9 18.75 7.68 -32.62
C SER A 9 17.44 7.20 -33.24
N SER A 10 16.42 7.17 -32.38
CA SER A 10 14.97 7.27 -32.62
C SER A 10 14.25 6.13 -33.36
N SER A 11 13.57 5.29 -32.58
CA SER A 11 12.14 5.07 -32.81
C SER A 11 11.36 5.52 -31.57
N SER A 12 10.82 6.73 -31.67
CA SER A 12 9.74 7.23 -30.84
C SER A 12 8.53 6.31 -31.01
N THR A 13 8.37 5.34 -30.11
CA THR A 13 7.04 4.80 -29.81
C THR A 13 6.49 5.69 -28.72
N THR A 14 5.51 6.52 -29.06
CA THR A 14 4.63 7.15 -28.08
C THR A 14 4.00 6.03 -27.26
N ALA A 15 4.61 5.66 -26.14
CA ALA A 15 4.01 4.76 -25.18
C ALA A 15 2.78 5.51 -24.66
N ASN A 16 1.61 5.19 -25.21
CA ASN A 16 0.33 5.45 -24.57
C ASN A 16 0.53 5.24 -23.06
N PRO A 17 0.22 6.21 -22.18
CA PRO A 17 0.31 5.98 -20.76
C PRO A 17 -0.63 4.80 -20.50
N SER A 18 -0.04 3.63 -20.28
CA SER A 18 -0.81 2.45 -19.91
C SER A 18 -1.66 2.89 -18.72
N PRO A 19 -2.99 2.67 -18.75
CA PRO A 19 -3.88 3.21 -17.73
C PRO A 19 -3.28 2.86 -16.36
N ALA A 20 -3.12 3.87 -15.50
CA ALA A 20 -2.55 3.71 -14.18
C ALA A 20 -3.34 2.60 -13.47
N ARG A 21 -2.73 1.41 -13.35
CA ARG A 21 -3.43 0.24 -12.80
C ARG A 21 -3.34 0.31 -11.29
N LEU A 22 -4.50 0.46 -10.64
CA LEU A 22 -4.64 0.42 -9.18
C LEU A 22 -4.07 -0.85 -8.55
N LEU A 23 -4.02 -1.94 -9.34
CA LEU A 23 -3.46 -3.22 -8.95
C LEU A 23 -2.23 -3.58 -9.78
N PRO A 24 -1.19 -4.18 -9.18
CA PRO A 24 -0.02 -4.66 -9.90
C PRO A 24 -0.37 -5.69 -10.98
N SER A 25 0.39 -5.68 -12.08
CA SER A 25 0.18 -6.64 -13.18
C SER A 25 0.55 -8.07 -12.75
N ASN A 26 1.63 -8.23 -11.98
CA ASN A 26 2.06 -9.54 -11.46
C ASN A 26 1.03 -10.10 -10.46
N PRO A 27 0.55 -11.36 -10.65
CA PRO A 27 -0.45 -11.97 -9.78
C PRO A 27 -0.01 -12.07 -8.32
N TYR A 28 1.28 -12.30 -8.05
CA TYR A 28 1.81 -12.35 -6.68
C TYR A 28 1.69 -11.00 -5.97
N ASN A 29 2.15 -9.93 -6.63
CA ASN A 29 2.06 -8.57 -6.08
C ASN A 29 0.59 -8.15 -5.88
N ARG A 30 -0.32 -8.60 -6.76
CA ARG A 30 -1.75 -8.38 -6.62
C ARG A 30 -2.34 -9.09 -5.41
N ALA A 31 -1.92 -10.32 -5.14
CA ALA A 31 -2.33 -11.07 -3.95
C ALA A 31 -1.84 -10.37 -2.67
N GLN A 32 -0.61 -9.85 -2.66
CA GLN A 32 -0.09 -9.07 -1.53
C GLN A 32 -0.92 -7.81 -1.27
N VAL A 33 -1.22 -7.01 -2.29
CA VAL A 33 -2.05 -5.80 -2.15
C VAL A 33 -3.44 -6.13 -1.59
N ARG A 34 -4.06 -7.23 -2.06
CA ARG A 34 -5.36 -7.69 -1.56
C ARG A 34 -5.30 -8.16 -0.11
N PHE A 35 -4.25 -8.91 0.25
CA PHE A 35 -4.04 -9.38 1.62
C PHE A 35 -3.93 -8.21 2.59
N TRP A 36 -3.11 -7.20 2.26
CA TRP A 36 -2.94 -6.04 3.11
C TRP A 36 -4.19 -5.18 3.19
N ALA A 37 -4.95 -5.03 2.11
CA ALA A 37 -6.21 -4.30 2.13
C ALA A 37 -7.23 -4.98 3.06
N ASP A 38 -7.32 -6.31 2.99
CA ASP A 38 -8.16 -7.10 3.90
C ASP A 38 -7.68 -6.99 5.37
N TYR A 39 -6.36 -6.99 5.59
CA TYR A 39 -5.77 -6.77 6.92
C TYR A 39 -6.14 -5.41 7.50
N ILE A 40 -6.01 -4.32 6.73
CA ILE A 40 -6.39 -2.96 7.16
C ILE A 40 -7.88 -2.92 7.51
N ASN A 41 -8.74 -3.42 6.61
CA ASN A 41 -10.18 -3.46 6.84
C ASN A 41 -10.54 -4.20 8.15
N LYS A 42 -9.96 -5.38 8.37
CA LYS A 42 -10.29 -6.23 9.53
C LYS A 42 -9.64 -5.81 10.83
N LYS A 43 -8.46 -5.18 10.80
CA LYS A 43 -7.68 -4.89 12.02
C LYS A 43 -7.77 -3.42 12.40
N ILE A 44 -7.65 -2.52 11.43
CA ILE A 44 -7.61 -1.08 11.67
C ILE A 44 -9.01 -0.51 11.79
N TYR A 45 -9.89 -0.75 10.81
CA TYR A 45 -11.25 -0.22 10.91
C TYR A 45 -12.05 -0.84 12.06
N ASP A 46 -11.86 -2.13 12.35
CA ASP A 46 -12.55 -2.75 13.50
C ASP A 46 -12.07 -2.20 14.85
N SER A 47 -10.76 -2.00 15.02
CA SER A 47 -10.21 -1.44 16.25
C SER A 47 -10.55 0.05 16.36
N GLY A 48 -10.44 0.81 15.26
CA GLY A 48 -10.81 2.22 15.17
C GLY A 48 -12.29 2.44 15.48
N ARG A 49 -13.19 1.67 14.86
CA ARG A 49 -14.63 1.71 15.16
C ARG A 49 -14.92 1.44 16.64
N LYS A 50 -14.29 0.42 17.23
CA LYS A 50 -14.47 0.11 18.66
C LYS A 50 -14.01 1.26 19.56
N ILE A 51 -12.95 1.97 19.18
CA ILE A 51 -12.47 3.14 19.92
C ILE A 51 -13.43 4.33 19.77
N SER A 52 -13.90 4.60 18.54
CA SER A 52 -14.73 5.77 18.22
C SER A 52 -16.18 5.64 18.69
N PHE A 53 -16.76 4.44 18.65
CA PHE A 53 -18.17 4.21 19.02
C PHE A 53 -18.35 3.70 20.46
N SER A 54 -17.27 3.41 21.19
CA SER A 54 -17.39 3.07 22.61
C SER A 54 -17.81 4.29 23.41
N SER A 55 -19.02 4.24 23.97
CA SER A 55 -19.65 5.37 24.67
C SER A 55 -19.07 5.66 26.06
N LYS A 56 -18.14 4.82 26.55
CA LYS A 56 -17.46 5.00 27.84
C LYS A 56 -16.01 4.55 27.74
N GLY A 57 -15.10 5.46 28.04
CA GLY A 57 -13.69 5.12 28.22
C GLY A 57 -13.55 4.06 29.31
N GLY A 58 -12.74 3.04 29.03
CA GLY A 58 -12.60 1.87 29.90
C GLY A 58 -11.65 0.85 29.29
N GLU A 59 -11.48 -0.27 29.99
CA GLU A 59 -10.51 -1.33 29.65
C GLU A 59 -10.67 -1.86 28.21
N ALA A 60 -11.90 -1.94 27.70
CA ALA A 60 -12.16 -2.35 26.33
C ALA A 60 -11.62 -1.36 25.27
N GLN A 61 -11.64 -0.05 25.58
CA GLN A 61 -11.09 0.98 24.71
C GLN A 61 -9.56 0.95 24.73
N GLU A 62 -8.95 0.80 25.91
CA GLU A 62 -7.50 0.65 26.05
C GLU A 62 -6.99 -0.61 25.34
N ALA A 63 -7.66 -1.75 25.51
CA ALA A 63 -7.33 -2.97 24.78
C ALA A 63 -7.47 -2.81 23.26
N ALA A 64 -8.46 -2.04 22.78
CA ALA A 64 -8.61 -1.72 21.36
C ALA A 64 -7.49 -0.81 20.85
N LYS A 65 -7.07 0.20 21.64
CA LYS A 65 -5.91 1.05 21.32
C LYS A 65 -4.63 0.24 21.22
N THR A 66 -4.36 -0.65 22.17
CA THR A 66 -3.17 -1.52 22.12
C THR A 66 -3.19 -2.41 20.88
N LYS A 67 -4.35 -2.99 20.51
CA LYS A 67 -4.51 -3.79 19.28
C LYS A 67 -4.31 -2.95 18.01
N LEU A 68 -4.80 -1.71 17.99
CA LEU A 68 -4.59 -0.79 16.88
C LEU A 68 -3.11 -0.46 16.72
N ILE A 69 -2.42 -0.08 17.80
CA ILE A 69 -0.98 0.23 17.79
C ILE A 69 -0.16 -0.97 17.31
N ALA A 70 -0.46 -2.17 17.81
CA ALA A 70 0.22 -3.39 17.35
C ALA A 70 0.01 -3.62 15.85
N SER A 71 -1.19 -3.36 15.33
CA SER A 71 -1.50 -3.51 13.91
C SER A 71 -0.77 -2.47 13.05
N LEU A 72 -0.65 -1.23 13.53
CA LEU A 72 0.09 -0.16 12.87
C LEU A 72 1.59 -0.46 12.81
N LYS A 73 2.19 -1.03 13.87
CA LYS A 73 3.59 -1.48 13.87
C LYS A 73 3.88 -2.56 12.82
N VAL A 74 2.89 -3.40 12.50
CA VAL A 74 3.02 -4.38 11.41
C VAL A 74 3.05 -3.66 10.05
N LEU A 75 2.20 -2.66 9.84
CA LEU A 75 2.18 -1.88 8.59
C LEU A 75 3.40 -0.99 8.42
N GLU A 76 3.93 -0.43 9.51
CA GLU A 76 5.15 0.37 9.50
C GLU A 76 6.32 -0.42 8.89
N ARG A 77 6.44 -1.72 9.22
CA ARG A 77 7.45 -2.63 8.63
C ARG A 77 7.30 -2.81 7.13
N VAL A 78 6.11 -2.60 6.57
CA VAL A 78 5.85 -2.66 5.13
C VAL A 78 6.22 -1.34 4.45
N LEU A 79 6.08 -0.21 5.16
CA LEU A 79 6.27 1.14 4.63
C LEU A 79 7.69 1.73 4.81
N VAL A 80 8.59 1.05 5.54
CA VAL A 80 9.90 1.58 5.98
C VAL A 80 10.70 2.34 4.91
N THR A 81 10.54 1.99 3.63
CA THR A 81 11.36 2.53 2.54
C THR A 81 10.63 3.47 1.59
N ASN A 82 9.29 3.59 1.66
CA ASN A 82 8.51 4.26 0.61
C ASN A 82 7.36 5.11 1.17
N PRO A 83 7.03 6.25 0.52
CA PRO A 83 5.94 7.13 0.95
C PRO A 83 4.55 6.49 0.78
N PHE A 84 4.42 5.51 -0.10
CA PHE A 84 3.20 4.77 -0.36
C PHE A 84 3.43 3.27 -0.28
N PHE A 85 2.38 2.51 -0.03
CA PHE A 85 2.42 1.06 -0.12
C PHE A 85 2.78 0.56 -1.54
N GLY A 86 2.47 1.37 -2.56
CA GLY A 86 2.87 1.14 -3.95
C GLY A 86 4.29 1.59 -4.29
N GLY A 87 5.11 1.99 -3.31
CA GLY A 87 6.41 2.58 -3.55
C GLY A 87 6.32 4.10 -3.72
N ASN A 88 6.66 4.59 -4.91
CA ASN A 88 6.61 6.02 -5.26
C ASN A 88 5.29 6.45 -5.91
N SER A 89 4.31 5.55 -6.02
CA SER A 89 3.00 5.82 -6.61
C SER A 89 1.88 5.30 -5.73
N LEU A 90 0.77 6.04 -5.68
CA LEU A 90 -0.47 5.61 -5.03
C LEU A 90 -0.93 4.26 -5.61
N CYS A 91 -1.30 3.34 -4.74
CA CYS A 91 -1.88 2.05 -5.07
C CYS A 91 -3.22 1.83 -4.34
N PHE A 92 -3.93 0.76 -4.70
CA PHE A 92 -5.19 0.39 -4.05
C PHE A 92 -5.11 0.33 -2.52
N LEU A 93 -3.94 -0.06 -1.97
CA LEU A 93 -3.75 -0.16 -0.53
C LEU A 93 -3.71 1.21 0.16
N ASP A 94 -3.16 2.23 -0.51
CA ASP A 94 -3.14 3.60 0.01
C ASP A 94 -4.56 4.16 0.10
N ILE A 95 -5.42 3.85 -0.89
CA ILE A 95 -6.84 4.25 -0.88
C ILE A 95 -7.60 3.50 0.21
N ALA A 96 -7.35 2.20 0.38
CA ALA A 96 -8.00 1.39 1.41
C ALA A 96 -7.57 1.76 2.85
N TYR A 97 -6.49 2.53 3.00
CA TYR A 97 -6.01 3.01 4.29
C TYR A 97 -6.63 4.36 4.71
N LEU A 98 -7.19 5.13 3.77
CA LEU A 98 -7.86 6.42 4.03
C LEU A 98 -9.26 6.23 4.65
#